data_AF-A0AAN8QUX8-F1
#
_entry.id   AF-A0AAN8QUX8-F1
#
_cell.length_a   1.000
_cell.length_b   1.000
_cell.length_c   1.000
_cell.angle_alpha   90.00
_cell.angle_beta   90.00
_cell.angle_gamma   90.00
#
_symmetry.space_group_name_H-M   'P 1'
#
loop_
_entity.id
_entity.type
_entity.pdbx_description
1 polymer ?
#
loop_
_entity_poly.entity_id
_entity_poly.type
_entity_poly.pdbx_seq_one_letter_code
_entity_poly.pdbx_strand_id
1 'polypeptide(L)'
;MLQLLALGIPDVMNFDFTSKPSPGKGNALGSGAAGSARGCMEERPSCCRQTSIVLRSEGDHLTLLNIYRAFKKVNANKEWCRENFVNSRNMSMVGEVRAQLREICLKLSMKLESCGSDTGRVRRCLAHGLFVNAAELQPDGSYTALDTHQPVAIHPSSVLFQAKPAYVVFNELLHTSKC
;
A
#
# COMPACT_ATOMS: atom_id res chain seq x y z
N MET A 1 16.99 -0.83 -8.31
CA MET A 1 17.87 -0.01 -7.41
C MET A 1 18.43 1.22 -8.13
N LEU A 2 19.03 1.07 -9.32
CA LEU A 2 19.60 2.20 -10.08
C LEU A 2 18.57 3.29 -10.45
N GLN A 3 17.35 2.91 -10.82
CA GLN A 3 16.27 3.87 -11.12
C GLN A 3 15.78 4.65 -9.88
N LEU A 4 15.77 4.03 -8.70
CA LEU A 4 15.39 4.69 -7.43
C LEU A 4 16.48 5.64 -6.91
N LEU A 5 17.76 5.27 -7.10
CA LEU A 5 18.88 6.17 -6.82
C LEU A 5 18.89 7.39 -7.75
N ALA A 6 18.47 7.23 -9.01
CA ALA A 6 18.33 8.33 -9.96
C ALA A 6 17.21 9.34 -9.57
N LEU A 7 16.25 8.93 -8.74
CA LEU A 7 15.19 9.78 -8.18
C LEU A 7 15.59 10.47 -6.87
N GLY A 8 16.85 10.34 -6.44
CA GLY A 8 17.32 10.94 -5.20
C GLY A 8 16.75 10.29 -3.94
N ILE A 9 16.33 9.01 -4.02
CA ILE A 9 15.97 8.20 -2.85
C ILE A 9 17.25 7.44 -2.43
N PRO A 10 18.03 7.97 -1.47
CA PRO A 10 19.31 7.38 -1.09
C PRO A 10 19.15 6.04 -0.40
N ASP A 11 17.98 5.79 0.20
CA ASP A 11 17.70 4.55 0.92
C ASP A 11 16.20 4.19 0.89
N VAL A 12 15.86 3.18 0.08
CA VAL A 12 14.52 2.58 0.01
C VAL A 12 14.08 2.02 1.38
N MET A 13 15.02 1.68 2.26
CA MET A 13 14.78 1.10 3.58
C MET A 13 14.37 2.14 4.63
N ASN A 14 14.60 3.43 4.38
CA ASN A 14 14.14 4.51 5.25
C ASN A 14 13.15 5.45 4.57
N PHE A 15 12.92 5.25 3.26
CA PHE A 15 11.99 6.07 2.50
C PHE A 15 10.53 5.74 2.86
N ASP A 16 9.81 6.77 3.29
CA ASP A 16 8.38 6.68 3.48
C ASP A 16 7.68 7.04 2.16
N PHE A 17 7.22 6.01 1.45
CA PHE A 17 6.52 6.13 0.16
C PHE A 17 5.31 7.08 0.18
N THR A 18 4.78 7.40 1.36
CA THR A 18 3.65 8.32 1.51
C THR A 18 4.04 9.79 1.60
N SER A 19 5.32 10.13 1.75
CA SER A 19 5.80 11.51 1.87
C SER A 19 6.81 11.86 0.77
N LYS A 20 6.75 13.10 0.26
CA LYS A 20 7.79 13.59 -0.66
C LYS A 20 9.12 13.66 0.09
N PRO A 21 10.24 13.20 -0.50
CA PRO A 21 11.55 13.47 0.08
C PRO A 21 11.71 14.99 0.18
N SER A 22 12.13 15.48 1.35
CA SER A 22 12.48 16.89 1.48
C SER A 22 13.65 17.18 0.54
N PRO A 23 13.58 18.21 -0.31
CA PRO A 23 14.74 18.64 -1.07
C PRO A 23 15.86 18.97 -0.07
N GLY A 24 17.07 18.47 -0.34
CA GLY A 24 18.21 18.54 0.58
C GLY A 24 18.42 19.94 1.15
N LYS A 25 18.78 19.99 2.44
CA LYS A 25 19.08 21.22 3.18
C LYS A 25 20.21 22.01 2.50
N GLY A 26 19.83 22.99 1.68
CA GLY A 26 20.61 24.20 1.47
C GLY A 26 20.28 25.18 2.58
N ASN A 27 21.28 25.62 3.35
CA ASN A 27 21.13 26.64 4.39
C ASN A 27 20.53 27.93 3.81
N ALA A 28 19.39 28.37 4.33
CA ALA A 28 18.99 29.77 4.36
C ALA A 28 17.97 30.02 5.48
N LEU A 29 18.28 31.00 6.32
CA LEU A 29 17.46 31.61 7.36
C LEU A 29 16.10 32.11 6.81
N GLY A 30 15.06 32.08 7.66
CA GLY A 30 13.98 33.07 7.57
C GLY A 30 12.57 32.60 7.93
N SER A 31 12.17 32.90 9.17
CA SER A 31 10.82 33.29 9.62
C SER A 31 9.56 32.53 9.17
N GLY A 32 8.91 31.92 10.18
CA GLY A 32 7.54 32.28 10.58
C GLY A 32 6.37 31.82 9.71
N ALA A 33 5.67 30.78 10.18
CA ALA A 33 4.21 30.84 10.39
C ALA A 33 3.75 29.56 11.11
N ALA A 34 3.15 29.76 12.29
CA ALA A 34 2.34 28.75 12.95
C ALA A 34 1.08 28.49 12.12
N GLY A 35 0.78 27.22 11.88
CA GLY A 35 -0.43 26.77 11.20
C GLY A 35 -0.93 25.49 11.85
N SER A 36 -1.69 25.65 12.93
CA SER A 36 -2.53 24.61 13.51
C SER A 36 -3.52 24.10 12.47
N ALA A 37 -3.48 22.81 12.17
CA ALA A 37 -4.62 22.09 11.60
C ALA A 37 -4.92 20.87 12.48
N ARG A 38 -5.69 21.15 13.54
CA ARG A 38 -6.61 20.18 14.13
C ARG A 38 -7.62 19.79 13.05
N GLY A 39 -7.94 18.50 12.99
CA GLY A 39 -9.23 18.00 12.53
C GLY A 39 -9.40 17.86 11.02
N CYS A 40 -9.41 16.60 10.56
CA CYS A 40 -10.43 16.11 9.62
C CYS A 40 -10.88 14.73 10.14
N MET A 41 -11.63 14.74 11.24
CA MET A 41 -12.77 13.82 11.34
C MET A 41 -13.79 14.37 10.36
N GLU A 42 -13.86 13.79 9.17
CA GLU A 42 -14.91 14.14 8.21
C GLU A 42 -15.50 12.86 7.63
N GLU A 43 -16.53 12.39 8.37
CA GLU A 43 -17.83 11.97 7.87
C GLU A 43 -17.80 11.22 6.53
N ARG A 44 -17.67 9.89 6.61
CA ARG A 44 -17.98 9.03 5.46
C ARG A 44 -19.51 8.95 5.32
N PRO A 45 -20.06 9.08 4.09
CA PRO A 45 -21.49 9.06 3.88
C PRO A 45 -22.10 7.71 4.28
N SER A 46 -23.22 7.83 4.96
CA SER A 46 -24.10 6.83 5.54
C SER A 46 -24.73 5.93 4.46
N CYS A 47 -24.18 4.73 4.20
CA CYS A 47 -24.96 3.65 3.53
C CYS A 47 -24.40 2.22 3.68
N CYS A 48 -23.11 2.00 3.97
CA CYS A 48 -22.54 0.64 3.99
C CYS A 48 -22.61 0.02 5.39
N ARG A 49 -23.68 -0.72 5.65
CA ARG A 49 -23.96 -1.52 6.85
C ARG A 49 -22.72 -2.29 7.34
N GLN A 50 -22.39 -2.13 8.62
CA GLN A 50 -21.63 -3.03 9.51
C GLN A 50 -20.70 -4.07 8.84
N THR A 51 -19.67 -3.66 8.08
CA THR A 51 -18.63 -4.60 7.63
C THR A 51 -17.49 -4.61 8.64
N SER A 52 -17.06 -5.81 9.06
CA SER A 52 -15.92 -5.99 9.98
C SER A 52 -14.58 -5.67 9.31
N ILE A 53 -14.59 -5.29 8.02
CA ILE A 53 -13.41 -5.02 7.22
C ILE A 53 -12.99 -3.56 7.41
N VAL A 54 -11.84 -3.37 8.05
CA VAL A 54 -11.23 -2.05 8.22
C VAL A 54 -10.33 -1.76 7.03
N LEU A 55 -10.78 -0.84 6.16
CA LEU A 55 -9.94 -0.24 5.11
C LEU A 55 -8.80 0.55 5.77
N ARG A 56 -7.57 0.31 5.33
CA ARG A 56 -6.40 1.06 5.79
C ARG A 56 -6.08 2.16 4.78
N SER A 57 -5.98 3.40 5.26
CA SER A 57 -5.51 4.52 4.45
C SER A 57 -4.07 4.35 3.97
N GLU A 58 -3.29 3.47 4.59
CA GLU A 58 -1.90 3.19 4.24
C GLU A 58 -1.73 2.38 2.93
N GLY A 59 -2.80 1.79 2.38
CA GLY A 59 -2.77 1.15 1.06
C GLY A 59 -3.58 -0.14 0.92
N ASP A 60 -3.76 -0.56 -0.33
CA ASP A 60 -4.58 -1.72 -0.70
C ASP A 60 -4.01 -3.03 -0.13
N HIS A 61 -2.69 -3.24 -0.24
CA HIS A 61 -2.02 -4.44 0.28
C HIS A 61 -2.23 -4.62 1.80
N LEU A 62 -2.24 -3.54 2.57
CA LEU A 62 -2.50 -3.58 4.01
C LEU A 62 -3.98 -3.84 4.32
N THR A 63 -4.87 -3.34 3.49
CA THR A 63 -6.30 -3.66 3.55
C THR A 63 -6.52 -5.15 3.30
N LEU A 64 -5.90 -5.73 2.27
CA LEU A 64 -5.95 -7.18 1.98
C LEU A 64 -5.38 -8.02 3.14
N LEU A 65 -4.25 -7.59 3.73
CA LEU A 65 -3.67 -8.24 4.90
C LEU A 65 -4.64 -8.24 6.10
N ASN A 66 -5.34 -7.12 6.32
CA ASN A 66 -6.34 -7.01 7.38
C ASN A 66 -7.54 -7.93 7.14
N ILE A 67 -8.04 -8.02 5.91
CA ILE A 67 -9.12 -8.95 5.53
C ILE A 67 -8.69 -10.39 5.84
N TYR A 68 -7.47 -10.78 5.45
CA TYR A 68 -6.97 -12.12 5.73
C TYR A 68 -6.81 -12.39 7.24
N ARG A 69 -6.31 -11.41 8.01
CA ARG A 69 -6.22 -11.51 9.47
C ARG A 69 -7.60 -11.66 10.11
N ALA A 70 -8.61 -10.92 9.65
CA ALA A 70 -9.98 -11.03 10.14
C ALA A 70 -10.59 -12.41 9.81
N PHE A 71 -10.45 -12.88 8.57
CA PHE A 71 -10.88 -14.22 8.16
C PHE A 71 -10.25 -15.34 8.99
N LYS A 72 -8.95 -15.23 9.29
CA LYS A 72 -8.26 -16.20 10.14
C LYS A 72 -8.74 -16.17 11.60
N LYS A 73 -9.11 -15.00 12.13
CA LYS A 73 -9.66 -14.87 13.51
C LYS A 73 -11.01 -15.55 13.66
N VAL A 74 -11.85 -15.52 12.63
CA VAL A 74 -13.17 -16.17 12.62
C VAL A 74 -13.12 -17.64 12.20
N ASN A 75 -11.94 -18.28 12.25
CA ASN A 75 -11.74 -19.69 11.90
C ASN A 75 -12.27 -20.09 10.52
N ALA A 76 -12.06 -19.26 9.51
CA ALA A 76 -12.48 -19.53 8.13
C ALA A 76 -14.01 -19.73 7.95
N ASN A 77 -14.82 -19.04 8.76
CA ASN A 77 -16.27 -19.10 8.68
C ASN A 77 -16.79 -18.57 7.32
N LYS A 78 -17.53 -19.41 6.60
CA LYS A 78 -18.16 -19.07 5.31
C LYS A 78 -19.24 -18.01 5.45
N GLU A 79 -19.93 -17.97 6.59
CA GLU A 79 -20.97 -16.98 6.85
C GLU A 79 -20.36 -15.57 6.94
N TRP A 80 -19.24 -15.43 7.66
CA TRP A 80 -18.51 -14.17 7.73
C TRP A 80 -18.07 -13.68 6.34
N CYS A 81 -17.62 -14.60 5.47
CA CYS A 81 -17.29 -14.26 4.09
C CYS A 81 -18.51 -13.72 3.32
N ARG A 82 -19.69 -14.33 3.51
CA ARG A 82 -20.94 -13.88 2.88
C ARG A 82 -21.34 -12.49 3.36
N GLU A 83 -21.32 -12.26 4.67
CA GLU A 83 -21.68 -10.98 5.29
C GLU A 83 -20.72 -9.84 4.91
N ASN A 84 -19.44 -10.14 4.70
CA ASN A 84 -18.41 -9.17 4.38
C ASN A 84 -18.05 -9.11 2.88
N PHE A 85 -18.85 -9.75 2.01
CA PHE A 85 -18.66 -9.78 0.56
C PHE A 85 -17.27 -10.28 0.12
N VAL A 86 -16.69 -11.23 0.87
CA VAL A 86 -15.40 -11.86 0.57
C VAL A 86 -15.63 -13.22 -0.09
N ASN A 87 -14.87 -13.53 -1.14
CA ASN A 87 -14.96 -14.83 -1.79
C ASN A 87 -14.27 -15.91 -0.94
N SER A 88 -15.05 -16.83 -0.36
CA SER A 88 -14.55 -17.91 0.50
C SER A 88 -13.59 -18.86 -0.20
N ARG A 89 -13.79 -19.16 -1.50
CA ARG A 89 -12.88 -20.02 -2.29
C ARG A 89 -11.50 -19.38 -2.42
N ASN A 90 -11.46 -18.08 -2.72
CA ASN A 90 -10.18 -17.35 -2.81
C ASN A 90 -9.46 -17.32 -1.47
N MET A 91 -10.20 -17.16 -0.35
CA MET A 91 -9.59 -17.17 0.98
C MET A 91 -8.99 -18.52 1.37
N SER A 92 -9.62 -19.63 0.99
CA SER A 92 -9.03 -20.97 1.14
C SER A 92 -7.74 -21.11 0.34
N MET A 93 -7.76 -20.70 -0.94
CA MET A 93 -6.58 -20.71 -1.81
C MET A 93 -5.42 -19.88 -1.24
N VAL A 94 -5.70 -18.68 -0.69
CA VAL A 94 -4.68 -17.86 -0.02
C VAL A 94 -4.08 -18.60 1.18
N GLY A 95 -4.88 -19.36 1.93
CA GLY A 95 -4.41 -20.20 3.03
C GLY A 95 -3.44 -21.29 2.56
N GLU A 96 -3.78 -21.99 1.48
CA GLU A 96 -2.96 -23.05 0.88
C GLU A 96 -1.64 -22.50 0.32
N VAL A 97 -1.69 -21.43 -0.47
CA VAL A 97 -0.50 -20.77 -1.03
C VAL A 97 0.44 -20.30 0.07
N ARG A 98 -0.11 -19.70 1.14
CA ARG A 98 0.69 -19.29 2.30
C ARG A 98 1.36 -20.48 3.00
N ALA A 99 0.67 -21.62 3.11
CA ALA A 99 1.24 -22.83 3.72
C ALA A 99 2.40 -23.38 2.88
N GLN A 100 2.25 -23.41 1.56
CA GLN A 100 3.31 -23.83 0.63
C GLN A 100 4.53 -22.92 0.70
N LEU A 101 4.33 -21.60 0.65
CA LEU A 101 5.43 -20.64 0.78
C LEU A 101 6.16 -20.80 2.12
N ARG A 102 5.42 -21.01 3.21
CA ARG A 102 6.00 -21.27 4.52
C ARG A 102 6.87 -22.53 4.53
N GLU A 103 6.41 -23.60 3.92
CA GLU A 103 7.16 -24.86 3.82
C GLU A 103 8.47 -24.67 3.05
N ILE A 104 8.44 -23.94 1.93
CA ILE A 104 9.63 -23.60 1.15
C ILE A 104 10.61 -22.78 2.00
N CYS A 105 10.13 -21.78 2.74
CA CYS A 105 10.98 -20.98 3.62
C CYS A 105 11.66 -21.84 4.70
N LEU A 106 10.95 -22.80 5.28
CA LEU A 106 11.50 -23.72 6.28
C LEU A 106 12.55 -24.65 5.66
N LYS A 107 12.31 -25.17 4.46
CA LYS A 107 13.29 -26.00 3.72
C LYS A 107 14.58 -25.23 3.42
N LEU A 108 14.47 -23.93 3.14
CA LEU A 108 15.60 -23.04 2.90
C LEU A 108 16.24 -22.50 4.20
N SER A 109 15.86 -23.01 5.37
CA SER A 109 16.36 -22.56 6.68
C SER A 109 16.19 -21.06 6.93
N MET A 110 15.16 -20.44 6.33
CA MET A 110 14.87 -19.03 6.56
C MET A 110 14.09 -18.84 7.86
N LYS A 111 14.50 -17.85 8.65
CA LYS A 111 13.82 -17.50 9.90
C LYS A 111 12.49 -16.81 9.60
N LEU A 112 11.39 -17.41 10.06
CA LEU A 112 10.05 -16.84 9.93
C LEU A 112 9.76 -15.91 11.10
N GLU A 113 9.84 -14.61 10.86
CA GLU A 113 9.49 -13.58 11.84
C GLU A 113 8.25 -12.79 11.41
N SER A 114 7.47 -12.35 12.40
CA SER A 114 6.31 -11.49 12.17
C SER A 114 6.64 -10.06 12.56
N CYS A 115 6.27 -9.09 11.71
CA CYS A 115 6.41 -7.67 11.99
C CYS A 115 5.32 -7.12 12.93
N GLY A 116 4.40 -7.96 13.43
CA GLY A 116 3.35 -7.54 14.35
C GLY A 116 2.44 -6.44 13.78
N SER A 117 2.41 -5.30 14.48
CA SER A 117 1.67 -4.09 14.11
C SER A 117 2.50 -3.08 13.29
N ASP A 118 3.80 -3.30 13.09
CA ASP A 118 4.66 -2.42 12.30
C ASP A 118 4.34 -2.59 10.80
N THR A 119 3.47 -1.73 10.29
CA THR A 119 3.07 -1.66 8.87
C THR A 119 4.18 -1.10 8.00
N GLY A 120 5.13 -0.34 8.57
CA GLY A 120 6.28 0.22 7.85
C GLY A 120 7.19 -0.87 7.30
N ARG A 121 7.49 -1.92 8.08
CA ARG A 121 8.29 -3.08 7.60
C ARG A 121 7.64 -3.78 6.40
N VAL A 122 6.32 -3.92 6.41
CA VAL A 122 5.58 -4.55 5.31
C VAL A 122 5.65 -3.67 4.06
N ARG A 123 5.43 -2.36 4.19
CA ARG A 123 5.52 -1.40 3.09
C ARG A 123 6.92 -1.40 2.47
N ARG A 124 7.98 -1.42 3.29
CA ARG A 124 9.37 -1.52 2.82
C ARG A 124 9.65 -2.81 2.05
N CYS A 125 9.18 -3.94 2.57
CA CYS A 125 9.33 -5.23 1.89
C CYS A 125 8.62 -5.23 0.53
N LEU A 126 7.42 -4.67 0.45
CA LEU A 126 6.66 -4.56 -0.80
C LEU A 126 7.39 -3.64 -1.80
N ALA A 127 7.85 -2.48 -1.34
CA ALA A 127 8.61 -1.57 -2.18
C ALA A 127 9.91 -2.19 -2.72
N HIS A 128 10.59 -3.00 -1.90
CA HIS A 128 11.78 -3.72 -2.35
C HIS A 128 11.44 -4.82 -3.36
N GLY A 129 10.34 -5.56 -3.17
CA GLY A 129 9.94 -6.63 -4.08
C GLY A 129 9.33 -6.13 -5.40
N LEU A 130 8.65 -4.99 -5.37
CA LEU A 130 7.90 -4.41 -6.48
C LEU A 130 8.51 -3.08 -6.96
N PHE A 131 9.82 -2.91 -6.81
CA PHE A 131 10.49 -1.63 -7.08
C PHE A 131 10.36 -1.15 -8.54
N VAL A 132 10.18 -2.07 -9.49
CA VAL A 132 9.94 -1.77 -10.91
C VAL A 132 8.52 -1.24 -11.12
N ASN A 133 7.58 -1.70 -10.29
CA ASN A 133 6.17 -1.38 -10.37
C ASN A 133 5.85 -0.18 -9.47
N ALA A 134 6.51 0.94 -9.72
CA ALA A 134 6.33 2.16 -8.96
C ALA A 134 5.98 3.34 -9.87
N ALA A 135 5.20 4.28 -9.35
CA ALA A 135 4.79 5.50 -10.05
C ALA A 135 4.91 6.72 -9.13
N GLU A 136 5.19 7.87 -9.73
CA GLU A 136 5.37 9.15 -9.07
C GLU A 136 4.27 10.14 -9.48
N LEU A 137 3.77 10.88 -8.50
CA LEU A 137 2.86 12.01 -8.71
C LEU A 137 3.64 13.21 -9.26
N GLN A 138 3.32 13.57 -10.50
CA GLN A 138 3.87 14.73 -11.18
C GLN A 138 3.21 16.04 -10.69
N PRO A 139 3.86 17.21 -10.89
CA PRO A 139 3.32 18.51 -10.48
C PRO A 139 1.99 18.88 -11.16
N ASP A 140 1.70 18.32 -12.33
CA ASP A 140 0.44 18.48 -13.07
C ASP A 140 -0.72 17.67 -12.45
N GLY A 141 -0.44 16.82 -11.46
CA GLY A 141 -1.39 15.95 -10.79
C GLY A 141 -1.59 14.59 -11.46
N SER A 142 -0.88 14.29 -12.55
CA SER A 142 -0.85 12.97 -13.19
C SER A 142 0.16 12.04 -12.49
N TYR A 143 0.01 10.72 -12.65
CA TYR A 143 1.06 9.79 -12.23
C TYR A 143 1.88 9.34 -13.44
N THR A 144 3.18 9.18 -13.25
CA THR A 144 4.07 8.62 -14.26
C THR A 144 4.77 7.38 -13.70
N ALA A 145 4.73 6.28 -14.44
CA ALA A 145 5.44 5.06 -14.07
C ALA A 145 6.95 5.29 -14.13
N LEU A 146 7.69 4.85 -13.11
CA LEU A 146 9.12 5.13 -12.97
C LEU A 146 9.99 4.33 -13.95
N ASP A 147 9.57 3.13 -14.33
CA ASP A 147 10.32 2.27 -15.26
C ASP A 147 10.04 2.63 -16.73
N THR A 148 8.77 2.77 -17.10
CA THR A 148 8.35 2.98 -18.49
C THR A 148 8.16 4.43 -18.88
N HIS A 149 8.16 5.36 -17.90
CA HIS A 149 7.84 6.79 -18.09
C HIS A 149 6.47 7.04 -18.76
N GLN A 150 5.56 6.07 -18.69
CA GLN A 150 4.22 6.22 -19.25
C GLN A 150 3.28 6.90 -18.25
N PRO A 151 2.35 7.74 -18.72
CA PRO A 151 1.31 8.30 -17.88
C PRO A 151 0.38 7.17 -17.41
N VAL A 152 0.11 7.16 -16.11
CA VAL A 152 -0.75 6.18 -15.44
C VAL A 152 -1.70 6.90 -14.49
N ALA A 153 -2.77 6.21 -14.10
CA ALA A 153 -3.73 6.73 -13.13
C ALA A 153 -4.05 5.67 -12.08
N ILE A 154 -4.32 6.11 -10.85
CA ILE A 154 -4.79 5.22 -9.79
C ILE A 154 -6.21 4.77 -10.16
N HIS A 155 -6.44 3.46 -10.12
CA HIS A 155 -7.76 2.91 -10.41
C HIS A 155 -8.78 3.34 -9.33
N PRO A 156 -10.04 3.71 -9.68
CA PRO A 156 -11.04 4.17 -8.72
C PRO A 156 -11.39 3.20 -7.59
N SER A 157 -11.10 1.90 -7.76
CA SER A 157 -11.32 0.90 -6.71
C SER A 157 -10.27 0.91 -5.60
N SER A 158 -9.13 1.58 -5.81
CA SER A 158 -8.05 1.64 -4.82
C SER A 158 -8.41 2.53 -3.65
N VAL A 159 -8.00 2.16 -2.44
CA VAL A 159 -8.13 3.01 -1.25
C VAL A 159 -7.31 4.30 -1.35
N LEU A 160 -6.31 4.33 -2.24
CA LEU A 160 -5.40 5.46 -2.44
C LEU A 160 -5.90 6.47 -3.48
N PHE A 161 -7.04 6.21 -4.13
CA PHE A 161 -7.58 7.07 -5.19
C PHE A 161 -7.78 8.53 -4.74
N GLN A 162 -8.18 8.74 -3.49
CA GLN A 162 -8.40 10.08 -2.91
C GLN A 162 -7.17 10.65 -2.18
N ALA A 163 -6.27 9.80 -1.70
CA ALA A 163 -5.14 10.22 -0.85
C ALA A 163 -4.01 10.89 -1.64
N LYS A 164 -3.92 10.64 -2.96
CA LYS A 164 -2.91 11.15 -3.89
C LYS A 164 -1.48 11.24 -3.29
N PRO A 165 -0.90 10.13 -2.82
CA PRO A 165 0.45 10.13 -2.25
C PRO A 165 1.51 10.44 -3.30
N ALA A 166 2.69 10.89 -2.86
CA ALA A 166 3.79 11.26 -3.75
C ALA A 166 4.29 10.10 -4.62
N TYR A 167 4.40 8.91 -4.03
CA TYR A 167 4.80 7.70 -4.72
C TYR A 167 3.81 6.59 -4.41
N VAL A 168 3.60 5.72 -5.40
CA VAL A 168 2.78 4.53 -5.26
C VAL A 168 3.52 3.33 -5.81
N VAL A 169 3.32 2.18 -5.15
CA VAL A 169 3.73 0.88 -5.66
C VAL A 169 2.46 0.15 -6.08
N PHE A 170 2.44 -0.37 -7.31
CA PHE A 170 1.30 -1.08 -7.88
C PHE A 170 1.64 -2.55 -8.13
N ASN A 171 0.61 -3.39 -8.19
CA ASN A 171 0.77 -4.81 -8.51
C ASN A 171 0.65 -5.06 -10.02
N GLU A 172 -0.26 -4.35 -10.68
CA GLU A 172 -0.62 -4.56 -12.08
C GLU A 172 -0.96 -3.23 -12.76
N LEU A 173 -0.63 -3.10 -14.04
CA LEU A 173 -1.08 -2.01 -14.91
C LEU A 173 -2.18 -2.51 -15.82
N LEU A 174 -3.34 -1.86 -15.75
CA LEU A 174 -4.49 -2.17 -16.59
C LEU A 174 -4.52 -1.22 -17.78
N HIS A 175 -4.42 -1.76 -18.98
CA HIS A 175 -4.64 -0.97 -20.19
C HIS A 175 -6.14 -0.88 -20.43
N THR A 176 -6.70 0.32 -20.28
CA THR A 176 -8.12 0.58 -20.51
C THR A 176 -8.26 1.75 -21.48
N SER A 177 -9.42 1.92 -22.10
CA SER A 177 -9.70 3.03 -23.02
C SER A 177 -9.68 4.42 -22.36
N LYS A 178 -9.38 4.50 -21.06
CA LYS A 178 -9.25 5.76 -20.33
C LYS A 178 -7.78 6.17 -20.30
N CYS A 179 -7.50 7.25 -21.03
CA CYS A 179 -6.29 8.07 -20.96
C CYS A 179 -6.69 9.45 -20.47
#